data_AF-A0A0F2NZK5-F1
#
_entry.id   AF-A0A0F2NZK5-F1
#
_cell.length_a   1.000
_cell.length_b   1.000
_cell.length_c   1.000
_cell.angle_alpha   90.00
_cell.angle_beta   90.00
_cell.angle_gamma   90.00
#
_symmetry.space_group_name_H-M   'P 1'
#
loop_
_entity.id
_entity.type
_entity.pdbx_description
1 polymer ?
#
loop_
_entity_poly.entity_id
_entity_poly.type
_entity_poly.pdbx_seq_one_letter_code
_entity_poly.pdbx_strand_id
1 'polypeptide(L)'
;MFCDTLEKTELFGWPEEWFHDHFIKAYESVLQKKFDYKDYLDLITKKTTTDNGLFSANFHVNHYIYFKERGIDLLDLDFDKVFYLQRNDKISQAISLTIARITGQWTQHQPPANTVTEIDVSHSSIINNLHEIMLYEEFYQENLKHYVNREYGYESFTKNSGDFLDILTQCKVPISEKHQFYTSLKIQRNQLNDLIRSKLFMRLGITG
;
A
#
# COMPACT_ATOMS: atom_id res chain seq x y z
N MET A 1 0.00 -6.08 -4.07
CA MET A 1 -0.04 -7.50 -3.58
C MET A 1 -1.25 -7.82 -2.71
N PHE A 2 -1.54 -7.06 -1.64
CA PHE A 2 -2.81 -7.18 -0.90
C PHE A 2 -4.00 -6.77 -1.79
N CYS A 3 -3.93 -5.56 -2.38
CA CYS A 3 -4.87 -5.08 -3.38
C CYS A 3 -5.03 -6.05 -4.55
N ASP A 4 -3.93 -6.57 -5.11
CA ASP A 4 -3.97 -7.54 -6.21
C ASP A 4 -4.72 -8.84 -5.84
N THR A 5 -4.70 -9.24 -4.56
CA THR A 5 -5.43 -10.43 -4.10
C THR A 5 -6.93 -10.15 -4.01
N LEU A 6 -7.31 -8.95 -3.55
CA LEU A 6 -8.70 -8.48 -3.55
C LEU A 6 -9.23 -8.28 -4.97
N GLU A 7 -8.43 -7.69 -5.86
CA GLU A 7 -8.76 -7.47 -7.26
C GLU A 7 -9.07 -8.79 -7.98
N LYS A 8 -8.26 -9.83 -7.75
CA LYS A 8 -8.46 -11.17 -8.32
C LYS A 8 -9.75 -11.86 -7.89
N THR A 9 -10.44 -11.35 -6.87
CA THR A 9 -11.78 -11.83 -6.53
C THR A 9 -12.81 -11.39 -7.54
N GLU A 10 -12.53 -10.34 -8.33
CA GLU A 10 -13.49 -9.66 -9.23
C GLU A 10 -14.73 -9.10 -8.49
N LEU A 11 -14.68 -9.06 -7.16
CA LEU A 11 -15.78 -8.61 -6.30
C LEU A 11 -15.43 -7.36 -5.50
N PHE A 12 -14.21 -6.85 -5.60
CA PHE A 12 -13.70 -5.79 -4.74
C PHE A 12 -13.24 -4.56 -5.51
N GLY A 13 -13.85 -4.27 -6.67
CA GLY A 13 -13.38 -3.21 -7.55
C GLY A 13 -11.94 -3.45 -8.04
N TRP A 14 -11.27 -2.36 -8.43
CA TRP A 14 -9.85 -2.34 -8.72
C TRP A 14 -9.11 -1.44 -7.69
N PRO A 15 -8.62 -2.00 -6.58
CA PRO A 15 -8.04 -1.27 -5.44
C PRO A 15 -6.62 -0.73 -5.71
N GLU A 16 -6.42 -0.03 -6.82
CA GLU A 16 -5.14 0.56 -7.21
C GLU A 16 -4.84 1.85 -6.43
N GLU A 17 -3.59 2.31 -6.54
CA GLU A 17 -3.15 3.59 -6.00
C GLU A 17 -3.61 4.78 -6.87
N TRP A 18 -4.93 4.91 -7.12
CA TRP A 18 -5.49 5.92 -8.03
C TRP A 18 -5.03 7.36 -7.73
N PHE A 19 -4.72 7.67 -6.47
CA PHE A 19 -4.24 8.98 -6.06
C PHE A 19 -2.73 9.19 -6.23
N HIS A 20 -2.02 8.25 -6.85
CA HIS A 20 -0.62 8.42 -7.20
C HIS A 20 -0.48 9.32 -8.45
N ASP A 21 0.54 10.18 -8.43
CA ASP A 21 0.86 11.15 -9.49
C ASP A 21 0.92 10.57 -10.91
N HIS A 22 1.28 9.29 -11.09
CA HIS A 22 1.37 8.69 -12.43
C HIS A 22 -0.02 8.47 -13.06
N PHE A 23 -1.04 8.09 -12.28
CA PHE A 23 -2.41 7.97 -12.78
C PHE A 23 -3.03 9.34 -13.07
N ILE A 24 -2.74 10.33 -12.23
CA ILE A 24 -3.17 11.71 -12.43
C ILE A 24 -2.58 12.27 -13.73
N LYS A 25 -1.27 12.12 -13.93
CA LYS A 25 -0.59 12.54 -15.18
C LYS A 25 -1.11 11.79 -16.40
N ALA A 26 -1.40 10.49 -16.27
CA ALA A 26 -1.99 9.71 -17.35
C ALA A 26 -3.38 10.25 -17.72
N TYR A 27 -4.22 10.56 -16.73
CA TYR A 27 -5.52 11.19 -16.93
C TYR A 27 -5.42 12.53 -17.66
N GLU A 28 -4.52 13.41 -17.21
CA GLU A 28 -4.32 14.72 -17.85
C GLU A 28 -3.85 14.59 -19.29
N SER A 29 -2.95 13.64 -19.56
CA SER A 29 -2.41 13.36 -20.89
C SER A 29 -3.46 12.77 -21.84
N VAL A 30 -4.19 11.75 -21.39
CA VAL A 30 -5.18 11.05 -22.22
C VAL A 30 -6.38 11.93 -22.54
N LEU A 31 -6.85 12.73 -21.57
CA LEU A 31 -8.01 13.60 -21.75
C LEU A 31 -7.64 15.03 -22.19
N GLN A 32 -6.35 15.33 -22.31
CA GLN A 32 -5.81 16.64 -22.68
C GLN A 32 -6.40 17.79 -21.84
N LYS A 33 -6.60 17.54 -20.54
CA LYS A 33 -7.16 18.51 -19.60
C LYS A 33 -6.37 18.53 -18.30
N LYS A 34 -6.41 19.65 -17.60
CA LYS A 34 -5.82 19.75 -16.25
C LYS A 34 -6.59 18.88 -15.27
N PHE A 35 -5.89 18.43 -14.23
CA PHE A 35 -6.48 17.70 -13.14
C PHE A 35 -7.61 18.50 -12.49
N ASP A 36 -8.78 17.88 -12.48
CA ASP A 36 -9.94 18.29 -11.70
C ASP A 36 -10.33 17.09 -10.85
N TYR A 37 -10.38 17.28 -9.54
CA TYR A 37 -10.58 16.19 -8.58
C TYR A 37 -11.93 15.51 -8.75
N LYS A 38 -12.99 16.28 -8.98
CA LYS A 38 -14.34 15.76 -9.09
C LYS A 38 -14.50 14.93 -10.37
N ASP A 39 -14.07 15.48 -11.50
CA ASP A 39 -14.08 14.75 -12.77
C ASP A 39 -13.22 13.48 -12.70
N TYR A 40 -12.07 13.54 -12.01
CA TYR A 40 -11.17 12.41 -11.86
C TYR A 40 -11.82 11.31 -11.00
N LEU A 41 -12.40 11.69 -9.87
CA LEU A 41 -13.14 10.79 -9.00
C LEU A 41 -14.30 10.11 -9.74
N ASP A 42 -15.12 10.89 -10.46
CA ASP A 42 -16.24 10.36 -11.25
C ASP A 42 -15.75 9.34 -12.29
N LEU A 43 -14.61 9.61 -12.93
CA LEU A 43 -14.00 8.70 -13.88
C LEU A 43 -13.55 7.40 -13.22
N ILE A 44 -12.72 7.46 -12.16
CA ILE A 44 -12.18 6.26 -11.54
C ILE A 44 -13.31 5.43 -10.92
N THR A 45 -14.27 6.04 -10.21
CA THR A 45 -15.40 5.31 -9.63
C THR A 45 -16.20 4.60 -10.72
N LYS A 46 -16.54 5.28 -11.82
CA LYS A 46 -17.28 4.66 -12.93
C LYS A 46 -16.51 3.53 -13.64
N LYS A 47 -15.18 3.61 -13.69
CA LYS A 47 -14.35 2.67 -14.46
C LYS A 47 -13.84 1.48 -13.65
N THR A 48 -13.85 1.57 -12.33
CA THR A 48 -13.17 0.63 -11.44
C THR A 48 -14.12 -0.03 -10.43
N THR A 49 -15.40 0.34 -10.46
CA THR A 49 -16.47 -0.34 -9.71
C THR A 49 -16.81 -1.68 -10.36
N THR A 50 -16.83 -2.76 -9.58
CA THR A 50 -17.26 -4.09 -10.05
C THR A 50 -18.78 -4.18 -10.17
N ASP A 51 -19.31 -5.20 -10.88
CA ASP A 51 -20.75 -5.37 -11.16
C ASP A 51 -21.63 -5.45 -9.89
N ASN A 52 -21.04 -5.84 -8.76
CA ASN A 52 -21.70 -5.81 -7.44
C ASN A 52 -21.79 -4.40 -6.81
N GLY A 53 -21.36 -3.36 -7.52
CA GLY A 53 -21.42 -1.96 -7.08
C GLY A 53 -20.28 -1.53 -6.15
N LEU A 54 -19.25 -2.36 -5.97
CA LEU A 54 -18.15 -2.07 -5.04
C LEU A 54 -17.02 -1.29 -5.73
N PHE A 55 -16.79 -0.07 -5.24
CA PHE A 55 -15.63 0.76 -5.56
C PHE A 55 -14.56 0.65 -4.47
N SER A 56 -13.30 0.58 -4.85
CA SER A 56 -12.19 0.54 -3.91
C SER A 56 -11.00 1.35 -4.42
N ALA A 57 -10.23 1.89 -3.47
CA ALA A 57 -9.01 2.63 -3.74
C ALA A 57 -7.99 2.33 -2.64
N ASN A 58 -6.71 2.37 -3.00
CA ASN A 58 -5.59 2.32 -2.06
C ASN A 58 -4.87 3.66 -2.06
N PHE A 59 -4.41 4.11 -0.91
CA PHE A 59 -3.50 5.25 -0.82
C PHE A 59 -2.68 5.19 0.46
N HIS A 60 -1.46 5.71 0.38
CA HIS A 60 -0.57 5.85 1.51
C HIS A 60 -0.84 7.17 2.26
N VAL A 61 -0.38 7.27 3.51
CA VAL A 61 -0.56 8.47 4.34
C VAL A 61 0.01 9.73 3.68
N ASN A 62 1.14 9.63 2.97
CA ASN A 62 1.71 10.75 2.23
C ASN A 62 0.82 11.23 1.06
N HIS A 63 0.06 10.32 0.43
CA HIS A 63 -0.93 10.73 -0.57
C HIS A 63 -2.07 11.51 0.09
N TYR A 64 -2.58 11.03 1.23
CA TYR A 64 -3.60 11.76 2.00
C TYR A 64 -3.12 13.17 2.36
N ILE A 65 -1.93 13.30 2.96
CA ILE A 65 -1.35 14.59 3.34
C ILE A 65 -1.25 15.52 2.13
N TYR A 66 -0.70 15.02 1.01
CA TYR A 66 -0.55 15.79 -0.23
C TYR A 66 -1.87 16.39 -0.74
N PHE A 67 -2.95 15.60 -0.72
CA PHE A 67 -4.28 16.06 -1.13
C PHE A 67 -4.91 16.99 -0.09
N LYS A 68 -4.74 16.68 1.20
CA LYS A 68 -5.29 17.48 2.30
C LYS A 68 -4.73 18.90 2.31
N GLU A 69 -3.43 19.05 2.08
CA GLU A 69 -2.76 20.36 1.92
C GLU A 69 -3.31 21.19 0.75
N ARG A 70 -3.96 20.55 -0.22
CA ARG A 70 -4.60 21.18 -1.39
C ARG A 70 -6.10 21.37 -1.20
N GLY A 71 -6.61 21.17 0.01
CA GLY A 71 -8.03 21.33 0.34
C GLY A 71 -8.89 20.15 -0.08
N ILE A 72 -8.30 18.99 -0.38
CA ILE A 72 -9.02 17.78 -0.76
C ILE A 72 -8.85 16.75 0.36
N ASP A 73 -9.93 16.41 1.06
CA ASP A 73 -9.91 15.30 2.01
C ASP A 73 -10.33 14.01 1.30
N LEU A 74 -9.39 13.07 1.16
CA LEU A 74 -9.69 11.79 0.50
C LEU A 74 -10.64 10.90 1.33
N LEU A 75 -10.81 11.17 2.63
CA LEU A 75 -11.73 10.43 3.48
C LEU A 75 -13.13 11.06 3.54
N ASP A 76 -13.32 12.26 3.00
CA ASP A 76 -14.65 12.87 2.78
C ASP A 76 -15.40 12.24 1.58
N LEU A 77 -14.81 11.22 0.95
CA LEU A 77 -15.42 10.43 -0.13
C LEU A 77 -16.56 9.50 0.32
N ASP A 78 -16.96 9.59 1.58
CA ASP A 78 -18.04 8.81 2.21
C ASP A 78 -17.83 7.29 2.02
N PHE A 79 -16.58 6.83 2.16
CA PHE A 79 -16.27 5.41 2.10
C PHE A 79 -17.02 4.65 3.20
N ASP A 80 -17.83 3.65 2.80
CA ASP A 80 -18.55 2.77 3.75
C ASP A 80 -17.61 2.01 4.70
N LYS A 81 -16.40 1.72 4.20
CA LYS A 81 -15.35 0.97 4.89
C LYS A 81 -13.96 1.53 4.57
N VAL A 82 -13.19 1.76 5.62
CA VAL A 82 -11.78 2.16 5.59
C VAL A 82 -10.97 1.16 6.40
N PHE A 83 -9.95 0.58 5.77
CA PHE A 83 -9.05 -0.39 6.38
C PHE A 83 -7.62 0.14 6.38
N TYR A 84 -6.90 -0.04 7.49
CA TYR A 84 -5.51 0.33 7.58
C TYR A 84 -4.60 -0.90 7.56
N LEU A 85 -3.64 -0.91 6.65
CA LEU A 85 -2.65 -1.97 6.54
C LEU A 85 -1.31 -1.48 7.07
N GLN A 86 -0.78 -2.15 8.10
CA GLN A 86 0.52 -1.83 8.68
C GLN A 86 1.45 -3.03 8.64
N ARG A 87 2.75 -2.78 8.50
CA ARG A 87 3.79 -3.80 8.64
C ARG A 87 4.41 -3.70 10.03
N ASN A 88 4.42 -4.77 10.81
CA ASN A 88 4.90 -4.70 12.19
C ASN A 88 6.42 -4.48 12.25
N ASP A 89 7.16 -5.05 11.31
CA ASP A 89 8.61 -4.94 11.25
C ASP A 89 9.07 -3.67 10.50
N LYS A 90 9.12 -2.54 11.21
CA LYS A 90 9.47 -1.22 10.65
C LYS A 90 10.86 -1.14 10.05
N ILE A 91 11.81 -1.86 10.63
CA ILE A 91 13.18 -1.87 10.12
C ILE A 91 13.21 -2.59 8.77
N SER A 92 12.56 -3.75 8.67
CA SER A 92 12.46 -4.46 7.40
C SER A 92 11.65 -3.68 6.36
N GLN A 93 10.64 -2.91 6.80
CA GLN A 93 9.92 -1.97 5.94
C GLN A 93 10.84 -0.87 5.40
N ALA A 94 11.63 -0.24 6.27
CA ALA A 94 12.58 0.82 5.89
C ALA A 94 13.67 0.31 4.94
N ILE A 95 14.20 -0.90 5.16
CA ILE A 95 15.15 -1.54 4.22
C ILE A 95 14.50 -1.76 2.86
N SER A 96 13.27 -2.30 2.86
CA SER A 96 12.52 -2.57 1.62
C SER A 96 12.25 -1.28 0.85
N LEU A 97 11.86 -0.21 1.54
CA LEU A 97 11.66 1.13 0.97
C LEU A 97 12.97 1.70 0.42
N THR A 98 14.08 1.53 1.13
CA THR A 98 15.40 1.97 0.66
C THR A 98 15.78 1.30 -0.66
N ILE A 99 15.61 -0.03 -0.73
CA ILE A 99 15.91 -0.79 -1.95
C ILE A 99 14.99 -0.36 -3.09
N ALA A 100 13.69 -0.24 -2.85
CA ALA A 100 12.71 0.19 -3.86
C ALA A 100 13.03 1.57 -4.44
N ARG A 101 13.48 2.52 -3.60
CA ARG A 101 13.93 3.86 -4.04
C ARG A 101 15.16 3.80 -4.94
N ILE A 102 16.08 2.85 -4.73
CA ILE A 102 17.29 2.71 -5.55
C ILE A 102 17.00 1.95 -6.86
N THR A 103 16.23 0.86 -6.79
CA THR A 103 15.92 0.02 -7.95
C THR A 103 14.81 0.60 -8.81
N GLY A 104 14.00 1.51 -8.29
CA GLY A 104 12.73 1.94 -8.88
C GLY A 104 11.67 0.83 -8.92
N GLN A 105 11.93 -0.32 -8.29
CA GLN A 105 11.04 -1.49 -8.26
C GLN A 105 10.18 -1.46 -7.00
N TRP A 106 8.90 -1.13 -7.17
CA TRP A 106 7.93 -1.07 -6.07
C TRP A 106 7.09 -2.34 -5.94
N THR A 107 6.98 -3.11 -7.03
CA THR A 107 6.24 -4.38 -7.07
C THR A 107 7.08 -5.50 -7.69
N GLN A 108 6.74 -6.75 -7.38
CA GLN A 108 7.47 -7.92 -7.91
C GLN A 108 7.38 -8.06 -9.43
N HIS A 109 6.32 -7.52 -10.05
CA HIS A 109 6.06 -7.64 -11.48
C HIS A 109 6.78 -6.56 -12.31
N GLN A 110 7.31 -5.52 -11.66
CA GLN A 110 8.10 -4.50 -12.31
C GLN A 110 9.56 -4.94 -12.39
N PRO A 111 10.22 -4.94 -13.56
CA PRO A 111 11.65 -5.18 -13.63
C PRO A 111 12.40 -4.02 -12.93
N PRO A 112 13.43 -4.31 -12.12
CA PRO A 112 14.23 -3.26 -11.51
C PRO A 112 14.98 -2.47 -12.59
N ALA A 113 14.99 -1.15 -12.47
CA ALA A 113 15.79 -0.28 -13.33
C ALA A 113 17.29 -0.46 -13.06
N ASN A 114 17.65 -0.79 -11.82
CA ASN A 114 19.02 -1.02 -11.36
C ASN A 114 19.13 -2.32 -10.56
N THR A 115 20.21 -3.06 -10.74
CA THR A 115 20.60 -4.12 -9.80
C THR A 115 21.15 -3.48 -8.53
N VAL A 116 20.66 -3.91 -7.36
CA VAL A 116 21.14 -3.42 -6.06
C VAL A 116 21.93 -4.51 -5.35
N THR A 117 23.10 -4.12 -4.88
CA THR A 117 23.93 -4.89 -3.97
C THR A 117 23.87 -4.30 -2.57
N GLU A 118 24.47 -5.00 -1.60
CA GLU A 118 24.53 -4.52 -0.22
C GLU A 118 25.20 -3.14 -0.10
N ILE A 119 26.26 -2.89 -0.89
CA ILE A 119 27.07 -1.67 -0.82
C ILE A 119 26.24 -0.43 -1.18
N ASP A 120 25.20 -0.61 -2.00
CA ASP A 120 24.34 0.47 -2.45
C ASP A 120 23.34 0.93 -1.37
N VAL A 121 23.12 0.11 -0.34
CA VAL A 121 22.12 0.37 0.71
C VAL A 121 22.78 0.98 1.94
N SER A 122 22.83 2.31 2.00
CA SER A 122 23.42 3.02 3.14
C SER A 122 22.56 2.92 4.40
N HIS A 123 23.20 2.76 5.57
CA HIS A 123 22.50 2.77 6.86
C HIS A 123 21.78 4.10 7.13
N SER A 124 22.34 5.24 6.70
CA SER A 124 21.69 6.54 6.80
C SER A 124 20.39 6.59 6.00
N SER A 125 20.36 5.99 4.80
CA SER A 125 19.14 5.90 4.00
C SER A 125 18.08 5.06 4.73
N ILE A 126 18.47 3.95 5.35
CA ILE A 126 17.55 3.11 6.13
C ILE A 126 16.98 3.91 7.32
N ILE A 127 17.82 4.63 8.07
CA ILE A 127 17.39 5.43 9.22
C ILE A 127 16.44 6.55 8.78
N ASN A 128 16.76 7.26 7.69
CA ASN A 128 15.89 8.31 7.15
C ASN A 128 14.53 7.76 6.72
N ASN A 129 14.52 6.62 6.03
CA ASN A 129 13.29 5.92 5.64
C ASN A 129 12.50 5.43 6.86
N LEU A 130 13.17 4.94 7.90
CA LEU A 130 12.53 4.54 9.14
C LEU A 130 11.87 5.75 9.83
N HIS A 131 12.59 6.86 9.94
CA HIS A 131 12.05 8.10 10.49
C HIS A 131 10.81 8.58 9.72
N GLU A 132 10.87 8.57 8.38
CA GLU A 132 9.73 8.91 7.54
C GLU A 132 8.51 7.98 7.79
N ILE A 133 8.75 6.66 7.89
CA ILE A 133 7.69 5.70 8.23
C ILE A 133 7.08 6.04 9.59
N MET A 134 7.90 6.32 10.61
CA MET A 134 7.41 6.67 11.95
C MET A 134 6.55 7.94 11.94
N LEU A 135 6.95 8.98 11.21
CA LEU A 135 6.16 10.21 11.07
C LEU A 135 4.78 9.93 10.45
N TYR A 136 4.71 9.07 9.44
CA TYR A 136 3.43 8.69 8.85
C TYR A 136 2.56 7.86 9.80
N GLU A 137 3.15 7.05 10.67
CA GLU A 137 2.40 6.33 11.70
C GLU A 137 1.86 7.24 12.78
N GLU A 138 2.67 8.18 13.27
CA GLU A 138 2.25 9.20 14.23
C GLU A 138 1.09 10.01 13.65
N PHE A 139 1.25 10.51 12.42
CA PHE A 139 0.18 11.22 11.72
C PHE A 139 -1.09 10.37 11.61
N TYR A 140 -0.96 9.08 11.26
CA TYR A 140 -2.10 8.16 11.19
C TYR A 140 -2.81 8.04 12.56
N GLN A 141 -2.07 7.80 13.64
CA GLN A 141 -2.63 7.62 14.98
C GLN A 141 -3.38 8.87 15.45
N GLU A 142 -2.84 10.05 15.15
CA GLU A 142 -3.38 11.33 15.59
C GLU A 142 -4.55 11.83 14.74
N ASN A 143 -4.53 11.57 13.42
CA ASN A 143 -5.41 12.26 12.46
C ASN A 143 -6.32 11.34 11.66
N LEU A 144 -5.98 10.05 11.52
CA LEU A 144 -6.68 9.15 10.58
C LEU A 144 -7.37 7.98 11.27
N LYS A 145 -6.86 7.54 12.43
CA LYS A 145 -7.32 6.33 13.10
C LYS A 145 -8.82 6.29 13.37
N HIS A 146 -9.45 7.43 13.68
CA HIS A 146 -10.88 7.49 13.95
C HIS A 146 -11.77 7.25 12.73
N TYR A 147 -11.23 7.36 11.51
CA TYR A 147 -11.95 6.98 10.29
C TYR A 147 -11.86 5.48 9.99
N VAL A 148 -10.90 4.77 10.60
CA VAL A 148 -10.59 3.38 10.24
C VAL A 148 -11.48 2.40 10.97
N ASN A 149 -12.12 1.51 10.20
CA ASN A 149 -12.97 0.46 10.76
C ASN A 149 -12.16 -0.69 11.34
N ARG A 150 -11.04 -1.04 10.69
CA ARG A 150 -10.16 -2.11 11.15
C ARG A 150 -8.73 -1.97 10.66
N GLU A 151 -7.80 -2.38 11.51
CA GLU A 151 -6.38 -2.46 11.21
C GLU A 151 -5.97 -3.92 10.96
N TYR A 152 -5.08 -4.13 10.00
CA TYR A 152 -4.51 -5.43 9.69
C TYR A 152 -2.98 -5.37 9.63
N GLY A 153 -2.33 -6.44 10.09
CA GLY A 153 -0.89 -6.62 9.96
C GLY A 153 -0.55 -7.26 8.62
N TYR A 154 0.37 -6.68 7.86
CA TYR A 154 0.81 -7.22 6.57
C TYR A 154 1.25 -8.69 6.67
N GLU A 155 1.88 -9.07 7.77
CA GLU A 155 2.39 -10.41 8.00
C GLU A 155 1.28 -11.48 8.12
N SER A 156 0.05 -11.10 8.51
CA SER A 156 -1.06 -12.06 8.64
C SER A 156 -1.56 -12.55 7.28
N PHE A 157 -1.45 -11.74 6.22
CA PHE A 157 -1.93 -12.07 4.88
C PHE A 157 -1.18 -13.20 4.15
N THR A 158 -0.04 -13.64 4.69
CA THR A 158 0.86 -14.61 4.02
C THR A 158 0.50 -16.08 4.25
N LYS A 159 -0.48 -16.41 5.12
CA LYS A 159 -0.66 -17.75 5.68
C LYS A 159 -2.02 -18.43 5.45
N ASN A 160 -2.85 -17.96 4.51
CA ASN A 160 -4.31 -18.24 4.35
C ASN A 160 -5.16 -17.38 5.28
N SER A 161 -5.18 -16.07 5.04
CA SER A 161 -5.71 -15.12 6.01
C SER A 161 -7.23 -15.04 5.95
N GLY A 162 -7.86 -15.50 7.03
CA GLY A 162 -9.23 -15.13 7.37
C GLY A 162 -9.48 -13.61 7.30
N ASP A 163 -8.42 -12.79 7.33
CA ASP A 163 -8.50 -11.35 7.10
C ASP A 163 -9.10 -10.96 5.73
N PHE A 164 -8.82 -11.69 4.64
CA PHE A 164 -9.46 -11.39 3.34
C PHE A 164 -10.96 -11.69 3.38
N LEU A 165 -11.34 -12.83 3.98
CA LEU A 165 -12.75 -13.19 4.20
C LEU A 165 -13.45 -12.18 5.10
N ASP A 166 -12.75 -11.71 6.13
CA ASP A 166 -13.25 -10.71 7.08
C ASP A 166 -13.50 -9.36 6.39
N ILE A 167 -12.58 -8.89 5.54
CA ILE A 167 -12.76 -7.67 4.73
C ILE A 167 -13.99 -7.79 3.82
N LEU A 168 -14.10 -8.90 3.08
CA LEU A 168 -15.24 -9.14 2.19
C LEU A 168 -16.56 -9.19 2.96
N THR A 169 -16.56 -9.84 4.12
CA THR A 169 -17.72 -9.92 5.01
C THR A 169 -18.13 -8.53 5.52
N GLN A 170 -17.17 -7.72 5.95
CA GLN A 170 -17.42 -6.35 6.40
C GLN A 170 -17.96 -5.43 5.29
N CYS A 171 -17.57 -5.69 4.04
CA CYS A 171 -18.07 -5.00 2.85
C CYS A 171 -19.36 -5.62 2.29
N LYS A 172 -19.95 -6.62 3.00
CA LYS A 172 -21.16 -7.34 2.58
C LYS A 172 -21.07 -7.95 1.19
N VAL A 173 -19.86 -8.32 0.77
CA VAL A 173 -19.64 -9.02 -0.50
C VAL A 173 -20.13 -10.47 -0.36
N PRO A 174 -20.99 -10.95 -1.26
CA PRO A 174 -21.48 -12.33 -1.20
C PRO A 174 -20.35 -13.32 -1.53
N ILE A 175 -19.84 -14.03 -0.52
CA ILE A 175 -18.78 -15.03 -0.68
C ILE A 175 -19.42 -16.39 -0.95
N SER A 176 -19.14 -16.99 -2.10
CA SER A 176 -19.47 -18.40 -2.35
C SER A 176 -18.35 -19.32 -1.86
N GLU A 177 -18.67 -20.56 -1.46
CA GLU A 177 -17.69 -21.58 -1.02
C GLU A 177 -16.56 -21.87 -2.04
N LYS A 178 -16.73 -21.44 -3.30
CA LYS A 178 -15.74 -21.60 -4.37
C LYS A 178 -14.64 -20.53 -4.39
N HIS A 179 -14.76 -19.46 -3.60
CA HIS A 179 -13.74 -18.41 -3.56
C HIS A 179 -12.53 -18.88 -2.74
N GLN A 180 -11.55 -19.44 -3.45
CA GLN A 180 -10.24 -19.75 -2.88
C GLN A 180 -9.33 -18.54 -3.04
N PHE A 181 -8.84 -18.01 -1.92
CA PHE A 181 -7.90 -16.89 -1.91
C PHE A 181 -6.50 -17.42 -2.20
N TYR A 182 -6.09 -17.31 -3.46
CA TYR A 182 -4.72 -17.59 -3.85
C TYR A 182 -3.87 -16.35 -3.68
N THR A 183 -3.19 -16.27 -2.54
CA THR A 183 -2.15 -15.26 -2.37
C THR A 183 -0.90 -15.74 -3.10
N SER A 184 -0.28 -14.89 -3.92
CA SER A 184 1.08 -15.10 -4.40
C SER A 184 2.14 -14.66 -3.36
N LEU A 185 1.73 -14.32 -2.13
CA LEU A 185 2.60 -13.95 -1.03
C LEU A 185 3.47 -15.13 -0.62
N LYS A 186 4.61 -15.29 -1.28
CA LYS A 186 5.77 -15.90 -0.64
C LYS A 186 6.42 -14.80 0.18
N ILE A 187 6.55 -15.00 1.50
CA ILE A 187 7.55 -14.26 2.28
C ILE A 187 8.89 -14.61 1.63
N GLN A 188 9.35 -13.81 0.68
CA GLN A 188 10.73 -13.86 0.29
C GLN A 188 11.48 -13.33 1.49
N ARG A 189 12.07 -14.26 2.27
CA ARG A 189 13.30 -13.95 2.97
C ARG A 189 14.30 -13.57 1.88
N ASN A 190 14.34 -12.28 1.58
CA ASN A 190 15.33 -11.74 0.69
C ASN A 190 16.65 -11.81 1.47
N GLN A 191 17.54 -12.71 1.07
CA GLN A 191 18.84 -12.89 1.71
C GLN A 191 19.59 -11.57 1.82
N LEU A 192 19.38 -10.65 0.87
CA LEU A 192 19.92 -9.30 0.91
C LEU A 192 19.31 -8.48 2.06
N ASN A 193 17.99 -8.51 2.25
CA ASN A 193 17.33 -7.80 3.35
C ASN A 193 17.79 -8.32 4.72
N ASP A 194 17.88 -9.64 4.88
CA ASP A 194 18.32 -10.28 6.12
C ASP A 194 19.79 -9.93 6.43
N LEU A 195 20.65 -9.90 5.40
CA LEU A 195 22.05 -9.49 5.52
C LEU A 195 22.18 -8.01 5.93
N ILE A 196 21.49 -7.11 5.23
CA ILE A 196 21.48 -5.67 5.53
C ILE A 196 20.98 -5.42 6.95
N ARG A 197 19.88 -6.09 7.34
CA ARG A 197 19.32 -5.96 8.68
C ARG A 197 20.31 -6.41 9.75
N SER A 198 20.95 -7.56 9.57
CA SER A 198 21.92 -8.11 10.53
C SER A 198 23.10 -7.16 10.72
N LYS A 199 23.60 -6.56 9.64
CA LYS A 199 24.69 -5.58 9.68
C LYS A 199 24.29 -4.27 10.34
N LEU A 200 23.08 -3.78 10.06
CA LEU A 200 22.53 -2.61 10.74
C LEU A 200 22.45 -2.85 12.25
N PHE A 201 21.93 -4.01 12.68
CA PHE A 201 21.80 -4.36 14.10
C PHE A 201 23.16 -4.43 14.79
N MET A 202 24.14 -5.10 14.16
CA MET A 202 25.51 -5.12 14.65
C MET A 202 26.10 -3.72 14.80
N ARG A 203 25.86 -2.83 13.83
CA ARG A 203 26.37 -1.45 13.86
C ARG A 203 25.72 -0.60 14.96
N LEU A 204 24.45 -0.86 15.26
CA LEU A 204 23.70 -0.18 16.33
C LEU A 204 23.95 -0.81 17.71
N GLY A 205 24.75 -1.88 17.79
CA GLY A 205 24.98 -2.61 19.06
C GLY A 205 23.74 -3.36 19.55
N ILE A 206 22.77 -3.63 18.68
CA ILE A 206 21.58 -4.41 18.99
C ILE A 206 21.92 -5.88 18.76
N THR A 207 22.12 -6.63 19.83
CA THR A 207 22.26 -8.09 19.76
C THR A 207 20.88 -8.72 19.90
N GLY A 208 20.41 -9.38 18.84
CA GLY A 208 19.21 -10.21 18.85
C GLY A 208 19.52 -11.65 19.25
#